data_AF-F0SMN4-F1
#
_entry.id   AF-F0SMN4-F1
#
_cell.length_a   1.000
_cell.length_b   1.000
_cell.length_c   1.000
_cell.angle_alpha   90.00
_cell.angle_beta   90.00
_cell.angle_gamma   90.00
#
_symmetry.space_group_name_H-M   'P 1'
#
loop_
_entity.id
_entity.type
_entity.pdbx_description
1 polymer ?
#
loop_
_entity_poly.entity_id
_entity_poly.type
_entity_poly.pdbx_seq_one_letter_code
_entity_poly.pdbx_strand_id
1 'polypeptide(L)'
;MLETTAEVEAALSEERKWFRSWKLWLLTIIVVFLITAVCLPIYRFRRQSQIVRSLESEQVQFESSFFFPRKVSDAISAWNDVSDWKLPNPTAPDGVVCQSHHVSRETFERLASLNLSVFYGDAIEFAEEDLEYFLARSSNLRFVFLWDSDELSQACLARIHRDHPELQLQAHGQAFPGVYLANEPGGVTFYIGKSDFSLFSGGELLTEMNGEPLMTYHQVKRAVEALKPGEQLRFTVKDHAGVVREEIYAAPQP
;
A
#
# COMPACT_ATOMS: atom_id res chain seq x y z
N MET A 1 -62.24 -31.59 35.93
CA MET A 1 -61.08 -30.69 36.05
C MET A 1 -59.79 -31.27 35.44
N LEU A 2 -59.86 -32.40 34.69
CA LEU A 2 -58.73 -33.04 33.98
C LEU A 2 -58.80 -32.84 32.45
N GLU A 3 -59.97 -32.53 31.90
CA GLU A 3 -60.16 -32.29 30.46
C GLU A 3 -59.60 -30.93 30.01
N THR A 4 -59.71 -29.91 30.86
CA THR A 4 -59.17 -28.57 30.59
C THR A 4 -57.65 -28.53 30.50
N THR A 5 -56.94 -29.43 31.19
CA THR A 5 -55.47 -29.52 31.11
C THR A 5 -55.00 -30.24 29.84
N ALA A 6 -55.76 -31.22 29.36
CA ALA A 6 -55.43 -31.96 28.13
C ALA A 6 -55.65 -31.11 26.88
N GLU A 7 -56.70 -30.27 26.85
CA GLU A 7 -56.94 -29.33 25.76
C GLU A 7 -55.89 -28.21 25.70
N VAL A 8 -55.42 -27.73 26.86
CA VAL A 8 -54.34 -26.73 26.94
C VAL A 8 -52.99 -27.33 26.53
N GLU A 9 -52.68 -28.57 26.92
CA GLU A 9 -51.47 -29.28 26.46
C GLU A 9 -51.51 -29.61 24.97
N ALA A 10 -52.68 -29.97 24.41
CA ALA A 10 -52.85 -30.20 22.98
C ALA A 10 -52.68 -28.91 22.15
N ALA A 11 -53.22 -27.78 22.62
CA ALA A 11 -53.04 -26.47 21.98
C ALA A 11 -51.58 -26.00 22.03
N LEU A 12 -50.90 -26.14 23.18
CA LEU A 12 -49.47 -25.84 23.33
C LEU A 12 -48.58 -26.79 22.50
N SER A 13 -49.00 -28.04 22.32
CA SER A 13 -48.35 -29.04 21.46
C SER A 13 -48.46 -28.68 19.98
N GLU A 14 -49.60 -28.18 19.52
CA GLU A 14 -49.78 -27.70 18.14
C GLU A 14 -49.02 -26.39 17.85
N GLU A 15 -49.00 -25.43 18.78
CA GLU A 15 -48.14 -24.24 18.66
C GLU A 15 -46.64 -24.60 18.61
N ARG A 16 -46.20 -25.59 19.40
CA ARG A 16 -44.81 -26.07 19.40
C ARG A 16 -44.44 -26.87 18.13
N LYS A 17 -45.40 -27.45 17.41
CA LYS A 17 -45.14 -28.14 16.13
C LYS A 17 -44.73 -27.15 15.03
N TRP A 18 -45.19 -25.91 15.09
CA TRP A 18 -44.80 -24.87 14.12
C TRP A 18 -43.31 -24.51 14.23
N PHE A 19 -42.78 -24.42 15.46
CA PHE A 19 -41.35 -24.27 15.75
C PHE A 19 -40.50 -25.49 15.37
N ARG A 20 -41.10 -26.66 15.08
CA ARG A 20 -40.41 -27.86 14.57
C ARG A 20 -40.53 -28.03 13.06
N SER A 21 -41.20 -27.12 12.36
CA SER A 21 -41.28 -27.14 10.91
C SER A 21 -39.93 -26.78 10.31
N TRP A 22 -39.29 -27.73 9.63
CA TRP A 22 -38.00 -27.53 8.95
C TRP A 22 -38.05 -26.36 7.95
N LYS A 23 -39.23 -26.05 7.39
CA LYS A 23 -39.44 -24.91 6.50
C LYS A 23 -39.29 -23.56 7.21
N LEU A 24 -39.72 -23.48 8.47
CA LEU A 24 -39.58 -22.27 9.28
C LEU A 24 -38.12 -22.04 9.68
N TRP A 25 -37.41 -23.10 10.03
CA TRP A 25 -35.97 -23.05 10.29
C TRP A 25 -35.19 -22.67 9.03
N LEU A 26 -35.52 -23.26 7.88
CA LEU A 26 -34.90 -22.89 6.60
C LEU A 26 -35.13 -21.41 6.29
N LEU A 27 -36.37 -20.92 6.45
CA LEU A 27 -36.69 -19.51 6.21
C LEU A 27 -35.96 -18.58 7.18
N THR A 28 -35.86 -18.95 8.46
CA THR A 28 -35.11 -18.20 9.48
C THR A 28 -33.62 -18.14 9.13
N ILE A 29 -33.02 -19.26 8.72
CA ILE A 29 -31.63 -19.34 8.29
C ILE A 29 -31.41 -18.48 7.04
N ILE A 30 -32.32 -18.52 6.06
CA ILE A 30 -32.25 -17.69 4.86
C ILE A 30 -32.30 -16.22 5.23
N VAL A 31 -33.22 -15.79 6.10
CA VAL A 31 -33.33 -14.39 6.53
C VAL A 31 -32.09 -13.94 7.28
N VAL A 32 -31.57 -14.74 8.22
CA VAL A 32 -30.34 -14.44 8.96
C VAL A 32 -29.14 -14.37 8.00
N PHE A 33 -29.06 -15.27 7.02
CA PHE A 33 -28.02 -15.27 6.01
C PHE A 33 -28.11 -14.03 5.12
N LEU A 34 -29.30 -13.65 4.66
CA LEU A 34 -29.51 -12.45 3.86
C LEU A 34 -29.16 -11.17 4.65
N ILE A 35 -29.61 -11.06 5.90
CA ILE A 35 -29.25 -9.93 6.78
C ILE A 35 -27.74 -9.88 6.95
N THR A 36 -27.08 -11.00 7.22
CA THR A 36 -25.63 -11.04 7.39
C THR A 36 -24.91 -10.66 6.09
N ALA A 37 -25.37 -11.20 4.95
CA ALA A 37 -24.80 -10.94 3.64
C ALA A 37 -24.95 -9.48 3.20
N VAL A 38 -26.00 -8.78 3.64
CA VAL A 38 -26.23 -7.36 3.32
C VAL A 38 -25.60 -6.42 4.35
N CYS A 39 -25.78 -6.70 5.64
CA CYS A 39 -25.31 -5.81 6.71
C CYS A 39 -23.80 -5.88 6.94
N LEU A 40 -23.16 -7.04 6.76
CA LEU A 40 -21.72 -7.18 6.99
C LEU A 40 -20.88 -6.33 6.02
N PRO A 41 -21.16 -6.31 4.70
CA PRO A 41 -20.49 -5.39 3.78
C PRO A 41 -20.70 -3.91 4.14
N ILE A 42 -21.93 -3.52 4.52
CA ILE A 42 -22.24 -2.14 4.92
C ILE A 42 -21.45 -1.74 6.16
N TYR A 43 -21.37 -2.62 7.16
CA TYR A 43 -20.59 -2.38 8.37
C TYR A 43 -19.09 -2.24 8.06
N ARG A 44 -18.55 -3.14 7.23
CA ARG A 44 -17.14 -3.08 6.78
C ARG A 44 -16.85 -1.78 6.03
N PHE A 45 -17.74 -1.41 5.12
CA PHE A 45 -17.63 -0.17 4.35
C PHE A 45 -17.62 1.06 5.27
N ARG A 46 -18.57 1.15 6.21
CA ARG A 46 -18.60 2.25 7.19
C ARG A 46 -17.31 2.32 8.02
N ARG A 47 -16.80 1.18 8.48
CA ARG A 47 -15.55 1.11 9.24
C ARG A 47 -14.37 1.58 8.41
N GLN A 48 -14.24 1.13 7.16
CA GLN A 48 -13.20 1.58 6.24
C GLN A 48 -13.29 3.09 5.98
N SER A 49 -14.49 3.62 5.72
CA SER A 49 -14.68 5.06 5.52
C SER A 49 -14.30 5.89 6.75
N GLN A 50 -14.53 5.38 7.96
CA GLN A 50 -14.10 6.06 9.20
C GLN A 50 -12.58 6.10 9.32
N ILE A 51 -11.91 4.99 9.01
CA ILE A 51 -10.45 4.89 9.03
C ILE A 51 -9.83 5.82 7.99
N VAL A 52 -10.35 5.81 6.75
CA VAL A 52 -9.92 6.71 5.67
C VAL A 52 -10.03 8.17 6.12
N ARG A 53 -11.20 8.61 6.61
CA ARG A 53 -11.39 10.00 7.06
C ARG A 53 -10.46 10.40 8.21
N SER A 54 -10.19 9.47 9.13
CA SER A 54 -9.24 9.70 10.22
C SER A 54 -7.83 9.90 9.66
N LEU A 55 -7.41 9.09 8.70
CA LEU A 55 -6.08 9.17 8.10
C LEU A 55 -5.94 10.38 7.16
N GLU A 56 -6.99 10.78 6.45
CA GLU A 56 -7.03 12.02 5.66
C GLU A 56 -6.76 13.27 6.51
N SER A 57 -7.22 13.28 7.77
CA SER A 57 -6.88 14.37 8.71
C SER A 57 -5.41 14.38 9.14
N GLU A 58 -4.67 13.30 8.90
CA GLU A 58 -3.23 13.13 9.16
C GLU A 58 -2.39 13.31 7.89
N GLN A 59 -2.93 13.96 6.84
CA GLN A 59 -2.25 14.19 5.55
C GLN A 59 -1.98 12.92 4.73
N VAL A 60 -2.69 11.83 5.03
CA VAL A 60 -2.67 10.61 4.21
C VAL A 60 -3.72 10.73 3.10
N GLN A 61 -3.30 10.59 1.85
CA GLN A 61 -4.20 10.64 0.69
C GLN A 61 -4.52 9.23 0.20
N PHE A 62 -5.71 9.03 -0.33
CA PHE A 62 -6.16 7.72 -0.82
C PHE A 62 -6.48 7.78 -2.30
N GLU A 63 -5.95 6.81 -3.04
CA GLU A 63 -6.39 6.51 -4.39
C GLU A 63 -7.50 5.46 -4.30
N SER A 64 -8.69 5.84 -4.77
CA SER A 64 -9.86 4.98 -4.66
C SER A 64 -10.06 4.16 -5.93
N SER A 65 -10.23 2.86 -5.80
CA SER A 65 -10.72 1.99 -6.88
C SER A 65 -12.18 1.61 -6.67
N PHE A 66 -12.82 1.07 -7.70
CA PHE A 66 -14.20 0.60 -7.58
C PHE A 66 -14.28 -0.62 -6.65
N PHE A 67 -15.12 -0.55 -5.61
CA PHE A 67 -15.34 -1.69 -4.71
C PHE A 67 -16.03 -2.86 -5.42
N PHE A 68 -16.82 -2.56 -6.46
CA PHE A 68 -17.51 -3.55 -7.27
C PHE A 68 -16.73 -3.93 -8.53
N PRO A 69 -16.91 -5.16 -9.05
CA PRO A 69 -16.38 -5.55 -10.34
C PRO A 69 -16.74 -4.52 -11.41
N ARG A 70 -15.83 -4.28 -12.37
CA ARG A 70 -15.99 -3.25 -13.42
C ARG A 70 -17.38 -3.26 -14.07
N LYS A 71 -17.92 -4.44 -14.40
CA LYS A 71 -19.26 -4.59 -14.97
C LYS A 71 -20.40 -4.00 -14.13
N VAL A 72 -20.30 -4.11 -12.80
CA VAL A 72 -21.30 -3.56 -11.86
C VAL A 72 -21.08 -2.05 -11.71
N SER A 73 -19.83 -1.60 -11.64
CA SER A 73 -19.49 -0.18 -11.64
C SER A 73 -19.98 0.52 -12.92
N ASP A 74 -19.76 -0.08 -14.09
CA ASP A 74 -20.23 0.40 -15.39
C ASP A 74 -21.76 0.45 -15.44
N ALA A 75 -22.45 -0.55 -14.86
CA ALA A 75 -23.91 -0.55 -14.76
C ALA A 75 -24.44 0.55 -13.83
N ILE A 76 -23.77 0.82 -12.71
CA ILE A 76 -24.07 1.94 -11.81
C ILE A 76 -23.83 3.27 -12.53
N SER A 77 -22.73 3.40 -13.29
CA SER A 77 -22.43 4.59 -14.08
C SER A 77 -23.49 4.82 -15.16
N ALA A 78 -23.82 3.80 -15.95
CA ALA A 78 -24.84 3.87 -16.99
C ALA A 78 -26.22 4.23 -16.42
N TRP A 79 -26.56 3.71 -15.23
CA TRP A 79 -27.77 4.13 -14.50
C TRP A 79 -27.71 5.60 -14.11
N ASN A 80 -26.58 6.05 -13.55
CA ASN A 80 -26.38 7.43 -13.13
C ASN A 80 -26.39 8.41 -14.31
N ASP A 81 -26.08 8.00 -15.53
CA ASP A 81 -26.14 8.88 -16.71
C ASP A 81 -27.59 9.17 -17.15
N VAL A 82 -28.51 8.24 -16.92
CA VAL A 82 -29.91 8.33 -17.41
C VAL A 82 -30.95 8.50 -16.31
N SER A 83 -30.57 8.38 -15.04
CA SER A 83 -31.46 8.51 -13.89
C SER A 83 -31.19 9.78 -13.09
N ASP A 84 -32.28 10.41 -12.67
CA ASP A 84 -32.26 11.48 -11.65
C ASP A 84 -31.90 10.93 -10.27
N TRP A 85 -32.09 9.62 -10.05
CA TRP A 85 -31.72 8.97 -8.79
C TRP A 85 -30.34 8.34 -8.90
N LYS A 86 -29.34 9.01 -8.31
CA LYS A 86 -27.95 8.56 -8.32
C LYS A 86 -27.75 7.40 -7.34
N LEU A 87 -27.30 6.27 -7.87
CA LEU A 87 -26.83 5.15 -7.06
C LEU A 87 -25.41 5.49 -6.56
N PRO A 88 -25.13 5.31 -5.25
CA PRO A 88 -23.77 5.43 -4.76
C PRO A 88 -22.92 4.34 -5.40
N ASN A 89 -21.81 4.72 -6.02
CA ASN A 89 -20.79 3.78 -6.43
C ASN A 89 -19.76 3.71 -5.29
N PRO A 90 -19.83 2.72 -4.39
CA PRO A 90 -18.87 2.62 -3.31
C PRO A 90 -17.49 2.43 -3.92
N THR A 91 -16.60 3.37 -3.66
CA THR A 91 -15.19 3.22 -3.92
C THR A 91 -14.52 2.69 -2.65
N ALA A 92 -13.49 1.87 -2.81
CA ALA A 92 -12.63 1.46 -1.71
C ALA A 92 -11.22 1.99 -1.96
N PRO A 93 -10.48 2.31 -0.89
CA PRO A 93 -9.09 2.69 -1.04
C PRO A 93 -8.31 1.48 -1.58
N ASP A 94 -7.54 1.71 -2.63
CA ASP A 94 -6.69 0.71 -3.28
C ASP A 94 -5.22 1.12 -3.22
N GLY A 95 -4.97 2.42 -3.40
CA GLY A 95 -3.69 3.04 -3.16
C GLY A 95 -3.75 3.99 -1.97
N VAL A 96 -2.60 4.20 -1.33
CA VAL A 96 -2.41 5.23 -0.32
C VAL A 96 -1.12 6.00 -0.60
N VAL A 97 -1.14 7.31 -0.36
CA VAL A 97 0.01 8.20 -0.46
C VAL A 97 0.21 8.90 0.87
N CYS A 98 1.37 8.71 1.48
CA CYS A 98 1.82 9.41 2.69
C CYS A 98 2.95 10.37 2.29
N GLN A 99 2.85 11.65 2.64
CA GLN A 99 3.82 12.67 2.22
C GLN A 99 4.38 13.47 3.40
N SER A 100 5.70 13.65 3.46
CA SER A 100 6.40 14.64 4.31
C SER A 100 6.01 14.60 5.80
N HIS A 101 5.88 13.41 6.38
CA HIS A 101 5.57 13.25 7.81
C HIS A 101 6.10 11.93 8.38
N HIS A 102 6.12 11.85 9.71
CA HIS A 102 6.42 10.62 10.43
C HIS A 102 5.20 9.68 10.45
N VAL A 103 5.36 8.46 9.92
CA VAL A 103 4.31 7.43 9.91
C VAL A 103 4.50 6.51 11.11
N SER A 104 3.62 6.68 12.11
CA SER A 104 3.66 5.91 13.35
C SER A 104 3.15 4.47 13.17
N ARG A 105 3.50 3.59 14.12
CA ARG A 105 2.87 2.28 14.34
C ARG A 105 1.33 2.31 14.21
N GLU A 106 0.68 3.26 14.87
CA GLU A 106 -0.78 3.36 14.91
C GLU A 106 -1.35 3.70 13.53
N THR A 107 -0.67 4.57 12.78
CA THR A 107 -1.02 4.90 11.40
C THR A 107 -0.89 3.65 10.51
N PHE A 108 0.23 2.92 10.62
CA PHE A 108 0.42 1.65 9.92
C PHE A 108 -0.59 0.57 10.30
N GLU A 109 -0.99 0.45 11.57
CA GLU A 109 -2.03 -0.48 12.02
C GLU A 109 -3.39 -0.18 11.39
N ARG A 110 -3.75 1.11 11.30
CA ARG A 110 -4.97 1.54 10.64
C ARG A 110 -4.90 1.28 9.14
N LEU A 111 -3.77 1.57 8.49
CA LEU A 111 -3.55 1.28 7.07
C LEU A 111 -3.63 -0.22 6.76
N ALA A 112 -3.01 -1.07 7.59
CA ALA A 112 -3.03 -2.52 7.43
C ALA A 112 -4.44 -3.14 7.53
N SER A 113 -5.38 -2.43 8.14
CA SER A 113 -6.78 -2.86 8.22
C SER A 113 -7.60 -2.56 6.95
N LEU A 114 -7.03 -1.79 6.03
CA LEU A 114 -7.61 -1.46 4.73
C LEU A 114 -7.19 -2.49 3.68
N ASN A 115 -7.96 -2.56 2.59
CA ASN A 115 -7.70 -3.49 1.50
C ASN A 115 -6.85 -2.85 0.40
N LEU A 116 -5.64 -2.44 0.75
CA LEU A 116 -4.73 -1.71 -0.15
C LEU A 116 -3.93 -2.68 -1.03
N SER A 117 -3.74 -2.33 -2.29
CA SER A 117 -2.81 -3.00 -3.21
C SER A 117 -1.53 -2.21 -3.44
N VAL A 118 -1.53 -0.89 -3.17
CA VAL A 118 -0.38 -0.01 -3.37
C VAL A 118 -0.16 0.92 -2.16
N PHE A 119 1.11 1.09 -1.78
CA PHE A 119 1.55 2.10 -0.82
C PHE A 119 2.63 2.99 -1.45
N TYR A 120 2.43 4.30 -1.36
CA TYR A 120 3.42 5.32 -1.71
C TYR A 120 3.79 6.11 -0.46
N GLY A 121 5.06 6.08 -0.09
CA GLY A 121 5.65 6.98 0.90
C GLY A 121 6.56 7.98 0.17
N ASP A 122 6.39 9.26 0.43
CA ASP A 122 7.22 10.33 -0.14
C ASP A 122 7.73 11.23 0.99
N ALA A 123 9.05 11.33 1.14
CA ALA A 123 9.71 12.05 2.24
C ALA A 123 9.16 11.67 3.63
N ILE A 124 8.83 10.40 3.84
CA ILE A 124 8.29 9.90 5.12
C ILE A 124 9.38 9.31 6.01
N GLU A 125 9.19 9.47 7.31
CA GLU A 125 10.03 8.88 8.35
C GLU A 125 9.28 7.74 9.05
N PHE A 126 9.94 6.63 9.34
CA PHE A 126 9.31 5.48 10.02
C PHE A 126 10.33 4.53 10.66
N ALA A 127 9.89 3.75 11.64
CA ALA A 127 10.66 2.63 12.16
C ALA A 127 10.55 1.41 11.24
N GLU A 128 11.67 0.71 10.98
CA GLU A 128 11.69 -0.48 10.13
C GLU A 128 10.69 -1.55 10.61
N GLU A 129 10.60 -1.77 11.94
CA GLU A 129 9.71 -2.79 12.49
C GLU A 129 8.23 -2.46 12.29
N ASP A 130 7.88 -1.18 12.14
CA ASP A 130 6.52 -0.72 11.92
C ASP A 130 6.12 -0.90 10.46
N LEU A 131 7.04 -0.65 9.53
CA LEU A 131 6.85 -1.00 8.12
C LEU A 131 6.70 -2.52 7.97
N GLU A 132 7.60 -3.32 8.56
CA GLU A 132 7.50 -4.79 8.52
C GLU A 132 6.16 -5.29 9.07
N TYR A 133 5.70 -4.71 10.18
CA TYR A 133 4.39 -5.01 10.76
C TYR A 133 3.24 -4.72 9.80
N PHE A 134 3.29 -3.57 9.11
CA PHE A 134 2.31 -3.18 8.09
C PHE A 134 2.30 -4.16 6.92
N LEU A 135 3.46 -4.48 6.36
CA LEU A 135 3.59 -5.42 5.24
C LEU A 135 3.04 -6.81 5.61
N ALA A 136 3.38 -7.30 6.80
CA ALA A 136 2.93 -8.62 7.28
C ALA A 136 1.40 -8.74 7.43
N ARG A 137 0.70 -7.64 7.68
CA ARG A 137 -0.77 -7.62 7.83
C ARG A 137 -1.54 -7.19 6.59
N SER A 138 -0.85 -6.65 5.60
CA SER A 138 -1.47 -6.12 4.38
C SER A 138 -1.49 -7.19 3.28
N SER A 139 -2.40 -8.16 3.41
CA SER A 139 -2.42 -9.37 2.55
C SER A 139 -2.58 -9.12 1.05
N ASN A 140 -3.16 -7.96 0.68
CA ASN A 140 -3.42 -7.60 -0.72
C ASN A 140 -2.40 -6.60 -1.27
N LEU A 141 -1.46 -6.14 -0.45
CA LEU A 141 -0.42 -5.21 -0.86
C LEU A 141 0.52 -5.90 -1.84
N ARG A 142 0.74 -5.26 -3.00
CA ARG A 142 1.59 -5.75 -4.08
C ARG A 142 2.75 -4.83 -4.36
N PHE A 143 2.55 -3.53 -4.17
CA PHE A 143 3.55 -2.52 -4.51
C PHE A 143 3.78 -1.57 -3.35
N VAL A 144 5.05 -1.33 -3.04
CA VAL A 144 5.51 -0.36 -2.05
C VAL A 144 6.56 0.51 -2.71
N PHE A 145 6.27 1.80 -2.80
CA PHE A 145 7.17 2.80 -3.34
C PHE A 145 7.58 3.74 -2.22
N LEU A 146 8.88 3.86 -1.98
CA LEU A 146 9.45 4.76 -0.97
C LEU A 146 10.31 5.80 -1.68
N TRP A 147 9.77 7.00 -1.83
CA TRP A 147 10.45 8.17 -2.40
C TRP A 147 11.05 9.01 -1.29
N ASP A 148 12.35 9.33 -1.38
CA ASP A 148 13.07 10.22 -0.44
C ASP A 148 12.81 9.92 1.06
N SER A 149 12.48 8.67 1.37
CA SER A 149 12.06 8.20 2.71
C SER A 149 13.23 7.56 3.46
N ASP A 150 13.03 7.16 4.71
CA ASP A 150 14.08 6.49 5.52
C ASP A 150 14.72 5.26 4.83
N GLU A 151 16.02 5.10 5.04
CA GLU A 151 16.80 3.99 4.50
C GLU A 151 16.45 2.68 5.23
N LEU A 152 16.16 1.62 4.46
CA LEU A 152 15.97 0.28 5.01
C LEU A 152 17.31 -0.46 5.09
N SER A 153 17.57 -1.05 6.26
CA SER A 153 18.70 -1.92 6.48
C SER A 153 18.65 -3.15 5.56
N GLN A 154 19.82 -3.63 5.15
CA GLN A 154 19.93 -4.85 4.33
C GLN A 154 19.32 -6.08 5.03
N ALA A 155 19.39 -6.12 6.36
CA ALA A 155 18.78 -7.19 7.14
C ALA A 155 17.25 -7.14 7.05
N CYS A 156 16.64 -5.95 7.08
CA CYS A 156 15.20 -5.76 6.88
C CYS A 156 14.77 -6.12 5.46
N LEU A 157 15.44 -5.59 4.44
CA LEU A 157 15.17 -5.90 3.03
C LEU A 157 15.21 -7.41 2.75
N ALA A 158 16.23 -8.11 3.29
CA ALA A 158 16.34 -9.55 3.15
C ALA A 158 15.19 -10.33 3.81
N ARG A 159 14.69 -9.85 4.97
CA ARG A 159 13.50 -10.44 5.63
C ARG A 159 12.24 -10.19 4.80
N ILE A 160 12.02 -8.96 4.34
CA ILE A 160 10.87 -8.61 3.50
C ILE A 160 10.83 -9.48 2.24
N HIS A 161 11.95 -9.63 1.53
CA HIS A 161 12.01 -10.44 0.32
C HIS A 161 11.74 -11.93 0.58
N ARG A 162 12.24 -12.46 1.70
CA ARG A 162 11.99 -13.84 2.11
C ARG A 162 10.52 -14.08 2.50
N ASP A 163 9.94 -13.17 3.27
CA ASP A 163 8.62 -13.35 3.87
C ASP A 163 7.48 -12.92 2.91
N HIS A 164 7.79 -12.03 1.95
CA HIS A 164 6.87 -11.49 0.96
C HIS A 164 7.47 -11.49 -0.47
N PRO A 165 7.75 -12.66 -1.07
CA PRO A 165 8.44 -12.75 -2.36
C PRO A 165 7.68 -12.13 -3.55
N GLU A 166 6.35 -12.03 -3.44
CA GLU A 166 5.48 -11.43 -4.47
C GLU A 166 5.36 -9.90 -4.32
N LEU A 167 5.90 -9.32 -3.25
CA LEU A 167 5.86 -7.88 -3.00
C LEU A 167 6.95 -7.18 -3.81
N GLN A 168 6.56 -6.18 -4.59
CA GLN A 168 7.50 -5.28 -5.26
C GLN A 168 7.75 -4.06 -4.36
N LEU A 169 8.92 -4.03 -3.73
CA LEU A 169 9.38 -2.90 -2.95
C LEU A 169 10.44 -2.14 -3.74
N GLN A 170 10.20 -0.85 -3.98
CA GLN A 170 11.13 0.02 -4.67
C GLN A 170 11.41 1.26 -3.80
N ALA A 171 12.69 1.58 -3.65
CA ALA A 171 13.13 2.78 -2.96
C ALA A 171 13.84 3.70 -3.95
N HIS A 172 13.36 4.93 -4.04
CA HIS A 172 13.84 5.97 -4.95
C HIS A 172 14.12 7.23 -4.18
N GLY A 173 14.96 8.10 -4.70
CA GLY A 173 15.10 9.44 -4.12
C GLY A 173 16.11 10.29 -4.84
N GLN A 174 16.10 11.57 -4.50
CA GLN A 174 17.03 12.53 -5.06
C GLN A 174 18.41 12.37 -4.41
N ALA A 175 19.42 12.02 -5.21
CA ALA A 175 20.80 11.91 -4.75
C ALA A 175 21.71 13.04 -5.25
N PHE A 176 21.38 13.64 -6.39
CA PHE A 176 22.05 14.84 -6.90
C PHE A 176 21.01 15.93 -7.22
N PRO A 177 21.41 17.20 -7.35
CA PRO A 177 20.52 18.25 -7.83
C PRO A 177 19.82 17.87 -9.14
N GLY A 178 18.50 17.66 -9.11
CA GLY A 178 17.69 17.30 -10.27
C GLY A 178 17.84 15.86 -10.79
N VAL A 179 18.53 14.96 -10.06
CA VAL A 179 18.74 13.56 -10.46
C VAL A 179 18.22 12.61 -9.39
N TYR A 180 17.34 11.70 -9.82
CA TYR A 180 16.78 10.66 -8.98
C TYR A 180 17.50 9.33 -9.24
N LEU A 181 17.69 8.57 -8.17
CA LEU A 181 18.25 7.22 -8.23
C LEU A 181 17.23 6.24 -7.68
N ALA A 182 17.25 5.03 -8.23
CA ALA A 182 16.46 3.88 -7.80
C ALA A 182 17.38 2.81 -7.24
N ASN A 183 17.03 2.21 -6.10
CA ASN A 183 17.74 1.04 -5.59
C ASN A 183 17.40 -0.18 -6.47
N GLU A 184 18.43 -0.87 -6.95
CA GLU A 184 18.31 -2.06 -7.80
C GLU A 184 19.21 -3.19 -7.28
N PRO A 185 18.94 -4.46 -7.62
CA PRO A 185 19.85 -5.55 -7.27
C PRO A 185 21.26 -5.31 -7.83
N GLY A 186 22.24 -5.15 -6.92
CA GLY A 186 23.66 -4.98 -7.27
C GLY A 186 24.11 -3.54 -7.53
N GLY A 187 23.29 -2.54 -7.23
CA GLY A 187 23.68 -1.14 -7.34
C GLY A 187 22.52 -0.16 -7.17
N VAL A 188 22.69 1.03 -7.74
CA VAL A 188 21.60 2.01 -7.86
C VAL A 188 21.56 2.54 -9.29
N THR A 189 20.38 2.67 -9.86
CA THR A 189 20.20 3.06 -11.26
C THR A 189 19.74 4.50 -11.37
N PHE A 190 20.15 5.19 -12.43
CA PHE A 190 19.64 6.52 -12.74
C PHE A 190 18.20 6.48 -13.23
N TYR A 191 17.30 7.11 -12.45
CA TYR A 191 15.91 7.31 -12.82
C TYR A 191 15.71 8.75 -13.32
N ILE A 192 15.14 8.85 -14.51
CA ILE A 192 14.79 10.06 -15.28
C ILE A 192 14.83 11.38 -14.48
N GLY A 193 15.76 12.25 -14.88
CA GLY A 193 15.72 13.68 -14.61
C GLY A 193 16.32 14.42 -15.81
N LYS A 194 15.68 15.52 -16.26
CA LYS A 194 16.35 16.48 -17.14
C LYS A 194 17.41 17.17 -16.28
N SER A 195 18.60 16.62 -16.25
CA SER A 195 19.74 17.27 -15.61
C SER A 195 20.71 17.74 -16.68
N ASP A 196 21.31 18.90 -16.45
CA ASP A 196 22.47 19.36 -17.22
C ASP A 196 23.73 18.53 -16.90
N PHE A 197 23.62 17.55 -15.99
CA PHE A 197 24.64 16.56 -15.69
C PHE A 197 24.73 15.55 -16.85
N SER A 198 25.65 15.81 -17.77
CA SER A 198 25.89 15.02 -18.98
C SER A 198 26.73 13.75 -18.78
N LEU A 199 27.06 13.37 -17.53
CA LEU A 199 27.98 12.25 -17.24
C LEU A 199 27.29 10.88 -17.26
N PHE A 200 25.96 10.86 -17.09
CA PHE A 200 25.22 9.61 -16.90
C PHE A 200 24.04 9.53 -17.87
N SER A 201 23.90 8.38 -18.50
CA SER A 201 22.76 8.06 -19.36
C SER A 201 21.67 7.40 -18.52
N GLY A 202 20.40 7.68 -18.83
CA GLY A 202 19.27 7.03 -18.15
C GLY A 202 19.36 5.50 -18.31
N GLY A 203 19.15 4.77 -17.20
CA GLY A 203 19.22 3.32 -17.16
C GLY A 203 20.61 2.74 -16.86
N GLU A 204 21.65 3.56 -16.74
CA GLU A 204 22.95 3.10 -16.23
C GLU A 204 22.89 2.75 -14.74
N LEU A 205 23.75 1.82 -14.32
CA LEU A 205 23.83 1.30 -12.97
C LEU A 205 25.14 1.75 -12.31
N LEU A 206 25.07 2.45 -11.18
CA LEU A 206 26.23 2.69 -10.32
C LEU A 206 26.40 1.51 -9.37
N THR A 207 27.57 0.88 -9.39
CA THR A 207 27.85 -0.32 -8.59
C THR A 207 28.78 -0.04 -7.41
N GLU A 208 29.62 1.00 -7.50
CA GLU A 208 30.58 1.36 -6.45
C GLU A 208 30.73 2.88 -6.35
N MET A 209 31.13 3.35 -5.18
CA MET A 209 31.51 4.72 -4.89
C MET A 209 32.83 4.74 -4.11
N ASN A 210 33.85 5.39 -4.66
CA ASN A 210 35.21 5.44 -4.11
C ASN A 210 35.83 4.04 -3.86
N GLY A 211 35.49 3.07 -4.71
CA GLY A 211 35.94 1.68 -4.60
C GLY A 211 35.16 0.82 -3.61
N GLU A 212 34.15 1.38 -2.92
CA GLU A 212 33.27 0.63 -2.02
C GLU A 212 31.95 0.28 -2.72
N PRO A 213 31.40 -0.92 -2.52
CA PRO A 213 30.12 -1.32 -3.10
C PRO A 213 28.99 -0.36 -2.72
N LEU A 214 28.19 0.00 -3.72
CA LEU A 214 27.04 0.87 -3.58
C LEU A 214 25.77 0.02 -3.57
N MET A 215 24.94 0.21 -2.55
CA MET A 215 23.75 -0.60 -2.31
C MET A 215 22.47 0.24 -2.27
N THR A 216 22.56 1.50 -1.84
CA THR A 216 21.40 2.39 -1.67
C THR A 216 21.68 3.79 -2.17
N TYR A 217 20.66 4.48 -2.68
CA TYR A 217 20.79 5.87 -3.13
C TYR A 217 21.11 6.79 -1.94
N HIS A 218 20.70 6.42 -0.72
CA HIS A 218 21.02 7.14 0.52
C HIS A 218 22.53 7.24 0.76
N GLN A 219 23.32 6.23 0.36
CA GLN A 219 24.78 6.32 0.42
C GLN A 219 25.32 7.41 -0.50
N VAL A 220 24.79 7.49 -1.74
CA VAL A 220 25.16 8.54 -2.70
C VAL A 220 24.74 9.91 -2.17
N LYS A 221 23.48 10.04 -1.73
CA LYS A 221 22.92 11.29 -1.20
C LYS A 221 23.77 11.84 -0.05
N ARG A 222 24.06 11.01 0.95
CA ARG A 222 24.91 11.40 2.10
C ARG A 222 26.32 11.80 1.67
N ALA A 223 26.92 11.10 0.71
CA ALA A 223 28.26 11.43 0.22
C ALA A 223 28.29 12.75 -0.58
N VAL A 224 27.28 13.00 -1.41
CA VAL A 224 27.13 14.23 -2.17
C VAL A 224 26.86 15.42 -1.25
N GLU A 225 25.97 15.28 -0.25
CA GLU A 225 25.66 16.33 0.72
C GLU A 225 26.84 16.66 1.65
N ALA A 226 27.70 15.69 1.95
CA ALA A 226 28.90 15.89 2.77
C ALA A 226 30.09 16.47 1.97
N LEU A 227 30.00 16.54 0.64
CA LEU A 227 31.09 16.91 -0.25
C LEU A 227 31.43 18.40 -0.11
N LYS A 228 32.69 18.72 0.15
CA LYS A 228 33.14 20.12 0.18
C LYS A 228 33.47 20.62 -1.23
N PRO A 229 33.42 21.95 -1.47
CA PRO A 229 33.85 22.52 -2.75
C PRO A 229 35.26 22.06 -3.14
N GLY A 230 35.40 21.52 -4.35
CA GLY A 230 36.66 20.98 -4.87
C GLY A 230 36.95 19.52 -4.54
N GLU A 231 36.17 18.86 -3.67
CA GLU A 231 36.23 17.41 -3.47
C GLU A 231 35.54 16.67 -4.63
N GLN A 232 35.90 15.39 -4.78
CA GLN A 232 35.43 14.55 -5.87
C GLN A 232 34.95 13.19 -5.34
N LEU A 233 33.90 12.65 -5.96
CA LEU A 233 33.43 11.28 -5.79
C LEU A 233 33.72 10.51 -7.07
N ARG A 234 34.23 9.29 -6.92
CA ARG A 234 34.45 8.37 -8.04
C ARG A 234 33.36 7.33 -8.04
N PHE A 235 32.73 7.11 -9.17
CA PHE A 235 31.68 6.13 -9.35
C PHE A 235 32.09 5.08 -10.37
N THR A 236 31.90 3.82 -10.02
CA THR A 236 31.96 2.73 -10.99
C THR A 236 30.58 2.59 -11.63
N VAL A 237 30.50 2.85 -12.93
CA VAL A 237 29.26 2.82 -13.72
C VAL A 237 29.29 1.64 -14.67
N LYS A 238 28.18 0.92 -14.74
CA LYS A 238 27.94 -0.17 -15.67
C LYS A 238 26.79 0.20 -16.60
N ASP A 239 27.05 0.14 -17.91
CA ASP A 239 26.01 0.39 -18.92
C ASP A 239 25.14 -0.85 -19.18
N HIS A 240 24.13 -0.70 -20.04
CA HIS A 240 23.25 -1.80 -20.43
C HIS A 240 23.95 -2.95 -21.18
N ALA A 241 25.10 -2.68 -21.82
CA ALA A 241 25.92 -3.69 -22.48
C ALA A 241 26.85 -4.41 -21.49
N GLY A 242 26.90 -3.96 -20.22
CA GLY A 242 27.74 -4.48 -19.17
C GLY A 242 29.17 -3.93 -19.18
N VAL A 243 29.45 -2.90 -19.99
CA VAL A 243 30.73 -2.21 -20.00
C VAL A 243 30.86 -1.38 -18.73
N VAL A 244 31.99 -1.54 -18.05
CA VAL A 244 32.30 -0.85 -16.79
C VAL A 244 33.24 0.32 -17.07
N ARG A 245 32.94 1.48 -16.49
CA ARG A 245 33.78 2.68 -16.55
C ARG A 245 33.80 3.42 -15.22
N GLU A 246 34.82 4.24 -15.01
CA GLU A 246 34.90 5.15 -13.88
C GLU A 246 34.40 6.54 -14.31
N GLU A 247 33.49 7.12 -13.53
CA GLU A 247 33.01 8.48 -13.69
C GLU A 247 33.33 9.30 -12.44
N ILE A 248 33.74 10.56 -12.64
CA ILE A 248 34.13 11.44 -11.54
C ILE A 248 33.11 12.57 -11.42
N TYR A 249 32.50 12.66 -10.24
CA TYR A 249 31.68 13.79 -9.84
C TYR A 249 32.53 14.77 -9.03
N ALA A 250 32.59 16.03 -9.45
CA ALA A 250 33.25 17.10 -8.69
C ALA A 250 32.19 18.05 -8.10
N ALA A 251 32.36 18.44 -6.83
CA ALA A 251 31.47 19.41 -6.19
C ALA A 251 31.43 20.73 -7.00
N PRO A 252 30.25 21.35 -7.20
CA PRO A 252 30.15 22.66 -7.83
C PRO A 252 31.02 23.69 -7.08
N GLN A 253 31.76 24.52 -7.81
CA GLN A 253 32.46 25.66 -7.21
C GLN A 253 31.48 26.83 -7.03
N PRO A 254 31.57 27.60 -5.94
CA PRO A 254 30.73 28.77 -5.70
C PRO A 254 30.95 29.90 -6.71
#